data_AF-B0XKC4-F1
#
_entry.id   AF-B0XKC4-F1
#
_cell.length_a   1.000
_cell.length_b   1.000
_cell.length_c   1.000
_cell.angle_alpha   90.00
_cell.angle_beta   90.00
_cell.angle_gamma   90.00
#
_symmetry.space_group_name_H-M   'P 1'
#
loop_
_entity.id
_entity.type
_entity.pdbx_description
1 polymer ?
#
loop_
_entity_poly.entity_id
_entity_poly.type
_entity_poly.pdbx_seq_one_letter_code
_entity_poly.pdbx_strand_id
1 'polypeptide(L)'
;MPAQQEEGTPRRFHHPASRQPNDRAQRVRIPLLSAVRRFLIDEVEAFKLVSRAGMVIQTPEEAEAEWEEVQRINEEWNRSVAEVREKRLAEEREQRKTFILERLVAKEARDQERQERVEARVRAEKEQGKTFITRDNIDQAIERALVQPTSYNFAIDSNGNLHRQDDEVQSQEAKSP
;
A
#
# COMPACT_ATOMS: atom_id res chain seq x y z
N MET A 1 -23.24 53.98 51.69
CA MET A 1 -22.45 53.44 52.82
C MET A 1 -21.50 52.38 52.26
N PRO A 2 -20.24 52.24 52.70
CA PRO A 2 -19.13 53.20 52.81
C PRO A 2 -17.89 52.76 51.96
N ALA A 3 -16.85 53.58 51.94
CA ALA A 3 -15.59 53.44 51.20
C ALA A 3 -14.56 52.49 51.86
N GLN A 4 -13.75 51.78 51.07
CA GLN A 4 -12.50 51.09 51.45
C GLN A 4 -11.58 51.08 50.20
N GLN A 5 -10.69 52.06 49.98
CA GLN A 5 -9.27 52.12 50.40
C GLN A 5 -8.48 50.82 50.15
N GLU A 6 -7.81 50.72 48.98
CA GLU A 6 -6.70 49.77 48.75
C GLU A 6 -5.38 50.42 49.17
N GLU A 7 -4.79 49.93 50.27
CA GLU A 7 -3.52 50.38 50.80
C GLU A 7 -2.35 49.88 49.93
N GLY A 8 -1.59 50.80 49.35
CA GLY A 8 -0.36 50.52 48.63
C GLY A 8 0.73 49.95 49.54
N THR A 9 1.45 48.93 49.06
CA THR A 9 2.60 48.34 49.72
C THR A 9 3.70 49.40 49.92
N PRO A 10 4.28 49.57 51.12
CA PRO A 10 5.23 50.64 51.36
C PRO A 10 6.55 50.37 50.62
N ARG A 11 6.99 51.32 49.76
CA ARG A 11 8.37 51.36 49.27
C ARG A 11 9.29 51.34 50.50
N ARG A 12 10.16 50.33 50.58
CA ARG A 12 11.15 50.23 51.67
C ARG A 12 11.99 51.52 51.69
N PHE A 13 11.74 52.37 52.67
CA PHE A 13 12.60 53.51 52.97
C PHE A 13 13.96 52.97 53.42
N HIS A 14 14.97 53.07 52.56
CA HIS A 14 16.34 52.80 52.95
C HIS A 14 16.85 53.94 53.83
N HIS A 15 17.36 53.60 55.01
CA HIS A 15 17.94 54.55 55.95
C HIS A 15 19.21 55.17 55.33
N PRO A 16 19.40 56.51 55.35
CA PRO A 16 20.53 57.16 54.67
C PRO A 16 21.91 56.76 55.22
N ALA A 17 21.96 56.18 56.43
CA ALA A 17 23.20 55.70 57.04
C ALA A 17 23.68 54.32 56.53
N SER A 18 22.83 53.52 55.85
CA SER A 18 23.27 52.28 55.19
C SER A 18 23.79 52.51 53.77
N ARG A 19 23.86 53.79 53.35
CA ARG A 19 24.29 54.24 52.03
C ARG A 19 25.47 55.20 52.16
N GLN A 20 26.50 54.80 52.90
CA GLN A 20 27.81 55.46 53.03
C GLN A 20 28.91 54.37 52.96
N PRO A 21 30.11 54.69 52.45
CA PRO A 21 30.49 54.24 51.12
C PRO A 21 31.49 53.08 51.19
N ASN A 22 31.10 51.89 50.72
CA ASN A 22 32.10 50.92 50.24
C ASN A 22 32.56 51.28 48.79
N ASP A 23 32.60 52.58 48.51
CA ASP A 23 32.66 53.17 47.17
C ASP A 23 34.11 53.32 46.69
N ARG A 24 35.11 53.29 47.57
CA ARG A 24 36.53 53.25 47.14
C ARG A 24 36.90 51.92 46.50
N ALA A 25 36.52 50.79 47.12
CA ALA A 25 36.77 49.47 46.57
C ALA A 25 35.94 49.23 45.30
N GLN A 26 34.69 49.69 45.25
CA GLN A 26 33.83 49.56 44.07
C GLN A 26 34.22 50.51 42.92
N ARG A 27 34.66 51.75 43.21
CA ARG A 27 35.18 52.71 42.21
C ARG A 27 36.39 52.21 41.45
N VAL A 28 37.25 51.40 42.08
CA VAL A 28 38.44 50.82 41.42
C VAL A 28 38.11 49.46 40.79
N ARG A 29 37.25 48.66 41.44
CA ARG A 29 36.88 47.32 40.95
C ARG A 29 36.10 47.34 39.64
N ILE A 30 35.13 48.25 39.49
CA ILE A 30 34.28 48.31 38.29
C ILE A 30 35.10 48.68 37.03
N PRO A 31 35.96 49.70 37.04
CA PRO A 31 36.86 49.97 35.92
C PRO A 31 37.85 48.84 35.64
N LEU A 32 38.40 48.20 36.67
CA LEU A 32 39.34 47.09 36.51
C LEU A 32 38.68 45.89 35.81
N LEU A 33 37.50 45.47 36.27
CA LEU A 33 36.73 44.39 35.63
C LEU A 33 36.29 44.78 34.21
N SER A 34 35.99 46.05 33.97
CA SER A 34 35.65 46.55 32.64
C SER A 34 36.85 46.50 31.69
N ALA A 35 38.06 46.80 32.17
CA ALA A 35 39.30 46.71 31.41
C ALA A 35 39.67 45.25 31.09
N VAL A 36 39.56 44.34 32.07
CA VAL A 36 39.76 42.89 31.85
C VAL A 36 38.75 42.35 30.85
N ARG A 37 37.47 42.76 30.95
CA ARG A 37 36.45 42.38 29.97
C ARG A 37 36.80 42.89 28.56
N ARG A 38 37.31 44.12 28.45
CA ARG A 38 37.69 44.69 27.15
C ARG A 38 38.86 43.92 26.52
N PHE A 39 39.89 43.64 27.32
CA PHE A 39 41.02 42.81 26.89
C PHE A 39 40.59 41.43 26.38
N LEU A 40 39.70 40.74 27.11
CA LEU A 40 39.19 39.43 26.70
C LEU A 40 38.30 39.50 25.45
N ILE A 41 37.56 40.58 25.24
CA ILE A 41 36.80 40.81 24.01
C ILE A 41 37.76 40.97 22.83
N ASP A 42 38.78 41.82 22.99
CA ASP A 42 39.77 42.07 21.94
C ASP A 42 40.57 40.79 21.60
N GLU A 43 40.87 39.95 22.59
CA GLU A 43 41.54 38.65 22.38
C GLU A 43 40.65 37.65 21.62
N VAL A 44 39.35 37.59 21.95
CA VAL A 44 38.38 36.76 21.21
C VAL A 44 38.19 37.28 19.79
N GLU A 45 38.18 38.59 19.58
CA GLU A 45 38.11 39.19 18.25
C GLU A 45 39.37 38.91 17.42
N ALA A 46 40.55 39.06 18.01
CA ALA A 46 41.82 38.69 17.39
C ALA A 46 41.87 37.19 17.06
N PHE A 47 41.42 36.33 17.98
CA PHE A 47 41.32 34.89 17.75
C PHE A 47 40.36 34.54 16.60
N LYS A 48 39.21 35.23 16.48
CA LYS A 48 38.29 35.05 15.34
C LYS A 48 38.94 35.48 14.03
N LEU A 49 39.73 36.54 14.03
CA LEU A 49 40.42 37.05 12.84
C LEU A 49 41.53 36.10 12.41
N VAL A 50 42.34 35.60 13.34
CA VAL A 50 43.38 34.59 13.11
C VAL A 50 42.76 33.25 12.70
N SER A 51 41.66 32.83 13.32
CA SER A 51 40.94 31.59 12.96
C SER A 51 40.29 31.69 11.58
N ARG A 52 39.76 32.87 11.22
CA ARG A 52 39.19 33.13 9.88
C ARG A 52 40.28 33.26 8.82
N ALA A 53 41.46 33.78 9.17
CA ALA A 53 42.61 33.85 8.29
C ALA A 53 43.36 32.50 8.16
N GLY A 54 43.29 31.65 9.20
CA GLY A 54 43.86 30.30 9.23
C GLY A 54 42.94 29.23 8.62
N MET A 55 41.66 29.54 8.43
CA MET A 55 40.78 28.77 7.56
C MET A 55 41.22 29.06 6.12
N VAL A 56 41.71 28.03 5.42
CA VAL A 56 41.90 28.08 3.96
C VAL A 56 40.51 28.21 3.36
N ILE A 57 40.00 29.44 3.29
CA ILE A 57 38.81 29.78 2.52
C ILE A 57 39.29 29.65 1.09
N GLN A 58 38.94 28.54 0.43
CA GLN A 58 39.09 28.42 -1.02
C GLN A 58 38.57 29.71 -1.63
N THR A 59 39.29 30.24 -2.62
CA THR A 59 38.79 31.41 -3.31
C THR A 59 37.42 31.07 -3.91
N PRO A 60 36.47 32.03 -3.97
CA PRO A 60 35.15 31.76 -4.55
C PRO A 60 35.23 31.11 -5.94
N GLU A 61 36.24 31.47 -6.73
CA GLU A 61 36.51 30.93 -8.07
C GLU A 61 36.93 29.45 -8.05
N GLU A 62 37.79 29.04 -7.10
CA GLU A 62 38.19 27.63 -6.94
C GLU A 62 36.99 26.76 -6.51
N ALA A 63 36.15 27.27 -5.61
CA ALA A 63 34.97 26.57 -5.14
C ALA A 63 33.91 26.38 -6.25
N GLU A 64 33.74 27.40 -7.11
CA GLU A 64 32.86 27.31 -8.29
C GLU A 64 33.39 26.29 -9.32
N ALA A 65 34.70 26.28 -9.58
CA ALA A 65 35.30 25.31 -10.49
C ALA A 65 35.20 23.86 -9.99
N GLU A 66 35.44 23.62 -8.69
CA GLU A 66 35.23 22.31 -8.06
C GLU A 66 33.77 21.88 -8.15
N TRP A 67 32.83 22.81 -7.96
CA TRP A 67 31.40 22.56 -8.06
C TRP A 67 30.98 22.17 -9.49
N GLU A 68 31.46 22.89 -10.51
CA GLU A 68 31.18 22.59 -11.91
C GLU A 68 31.68 21.20 -12.31
N GLU A 69 32.87 20.81 -11.86
CA GLU A 69 33.43 19.48 -12.15
C GLU A 69 32.61 18.36 -11.47
N VAL A 70 32.18 18.56 -10.23
CA VAL A 70 31.30 17.61 -9.52
C VAL A 70 29.95 17.48 -10.25
N GLN A 71 29.40 18.58 -10.75
CA GLN A 71 28.15 18.55 -11.51
C GLN A 71 28.29 17.82 -12.84
N ARG A 72 29.39 18.05 -13.56
CA ARG A 72 29.70 17.33 -14.80
C ARG A 72 29.75 15.82 -14.57
N ILE A 73 30.45 15.37 -13.53
CA ILE A 73 30.54 13.96 -13.16
C ILE A 73 29.15 13.40 -12.81
N ASN A 74 28.33 14.17 -12.08
CA ASN A 74 26.98 13.76 -11.71
C ASN A 74 26.09 13.59 -12.95
N GLU A 75 26.15 14.52 -13.90
CA GLU A 75 25.41 14.46 -15.16
C GLU A 75 25.82 13.26 -16.02
N GLU A 76 27.12 12.99 -16.12
CA GLU A 76 27.64 11.82 -16.84
C GLU A 76 27.18 10.51 -16.20
N TRP A 77 27.25 10.44 -14.87
CA TRP A 77 26.75 9.28 -14.13
C TRP A 77 25.25 9.10 -14.31
N ASN A 78 24.45 10.16 -14.17
CA ASN A 78 23.00 10.13 -14.39
C ASN A 78 22.65 9.66 -15.80
N ARG A 79 23.40 10.11 -16.81
CA ARG A 79 23.22 9.66 -18.21
C ARG A 79 23.45 8.16 -18.34
N SER A 80 24.54 7.65 -17.79
CA SER A 80 24.85 6.21 -17.82
C SER A 80 23.78 5.37 -17.11
N VAL A 81 23.29 5.84 -15.96
CA VAL A 81 22.24 5.17 -15.19
C VAL A 81 20.90 5.22 -15.92
N ALA A 82 20.59 6.34 -16.58
CA ALA A 82 19.37 6.49 -17.37
C ALA A 82 19.32 5.49 -18.54
N GLU A 83 20.45 5.27 -19.24
CA GLU A 83 20.53 4.28 -20.30
C GLU A 83 20.29 2.84 -19.80
N VAL A 84 20.88 2.48 -18.66
CA VAL A 84 20.64 1.17 -18.02
C VAL A 84 19.17 1.03 -17.62
N ARG A 85 18.58 2.10 -17.07
CA ARG A 85 17.17 2.12 -16.67
C ARG A 85 16.24 1.92 -17.86
N GLU A 86 16.49 2.60 -18.98
CA GLU A 86 15.66 2.46 -20.18
C GLU A 86 15.75 1.06 -20.78
N LYS A 87 16.92 0.43 -20.80
CA LYS A 87 17.08 -0.97 -21.24
C LYS A 87 16.23 -1.91 -20.37
N ARG A 88 16.34 -1.81 -19.04
CA ARG A 88 15.52 -2.60 -18.12
C ARG A 88 14.03 -2.35 -18.30
N LEU A 89 13.60 -1.09 -18.45
CA LEU A 89 12.20 -0.76 -18.66
C LEU A 89 11.67 -1.28 -20.00
N ALA A 90 12.49 -1.29 -21.06
CA ALA A 90 12.11 -1.89 -22.33
C ALA A 90 11.88 -3.41 -22.20
N GLU A 91 12.78 -4.12 -21.51
CA GLU A 91 12.61 -5.56 -21.21
C GLU A 91 11.35 -5.83 -20.38
N GLU A 92 11.13 -5.06 -19.31
CA GLU A 92 9.91 -5.18 -18.50
C GLU A 92 8.63 -4.90 -19.30
N ARG A 93 8.66 -3.94 -20.23
CA ARG A 93 7.51 -3.65 -21.11
C ARG A 93 7.21 -4.82 -22.03
N GLU A 94 8.22 -5.44 -22.64
CA GLU A 94 8.03 -6.62 -23.49
C GLU A 94 7.50 -7.82 -22.69
N GLN A 95 8.07 -8.10 -21.51
CA GLN A 95 7.57 -9.16 -20.62
C GLN A 95 6.12 -8.92 -20.18
N ARG A 96 5.73 -7.67 -19.92
CA ARG A 96 4.33 -7.34 -19.59
C ARG A 96 3.41 -7.58 -20.79
N LYS A 97 3.83 -7.22 -22.00
CA LYS A 97 3.05 -7.47 -23.22
C LYS A 97 2.82 -8.97 -23.42
N THR A 98 3.87 -9.79 -23.33
CA THR A 98 3.76 -11.25 -23.50
C THR A 98 2.83 -11.84 -22.44
N PHE A 99 3.01 -11.47 -21.17
CA PHE A 99 2.15 -11.91 -20.07
C PHE A 99 0.67 -11.54 -20.27
N ILE A 100 0.39 -10.32 -20.75
CA ILE A 100 -0.98 -9.89 -21.04
C ILE A 100 -1.58 -10.72 -22.18
N LEU A 101 -0.81 -10.95 -23.25
CA LEU A 101 -1.26 -11.73 -24.41
C LEU A 101 -1.57 -13.18 -24.02
N GLU A 102 -0.68 -13.84 -23.27
CA GLU A 102 -0.90 -15.20 -22.78
C GLU A 102 -2.18 -15.31 -21.95
N ARG A 103 -2.43 -14.33 -21.06
CA ARG A 103 -3.65 -14.30 -20.26
C ARG A 103 -4.90 -14.04 -21.09
N LEU A 104 -4.80 -13.22 -22.13
CA LEU A 104 -5.91 -12.95 -23.03
C LEU A 104 -6.31 -14.23 -23.78
N VAL A 105 -5.33 -14.94 -24.34
CA VAL A 105 -5.54 -16.22 -25.04
C VAL A 105 -6.12 -17.28 -24.10
N ALA A 106 -5.55 -17.42 -22.90
CA ALA A 106 -6.04 -18.38 -21.92
C ALA A 106 -7.47 -18.04 -21.44
N LYS A 107 -7.82 -16.76 -21.35
CA LYS A 107 -9.18 -16.33 -21.02
C LYS A 107 -10.13 -16.67 -22.16
N GLU A 108 -9.77 -16.35 -23.39
CA GLU A 108 -10.60 -16.62 -24.57
C GLU A 108 -10.89 -18.11 -24.73
N ALA A 109 -9.89 -18.98 -24.54
CA ALA A 109 -10.09 -20.44 -24.57
C ALA A 109 -11.08 -20.92 -23.50
N ARG A 110 -11.00 -20.39 -22.27
CA ARG A 110 -11.93 -20.74 -21.17
C ARG A 110 -13.35 -20.23 -21.43
N ASP A 111 -13.47 -19.03 -22.00
CA ASP A 111 -14.74 -18.43 -22.32
C ASP A 111 -15.42 -19.20 -23.48
N GLN A 112 -14.65 -19.64 -24.48
CA GLN A 112 -15.12 -20.52 -25.56
C GLN A 112 -15.61 -21.87 -25.02
N GLU A 113 -14.81 -22.57 -24.19
CA GLU A 113 -15.21 -23.85 -23.59
C GLU A 113 -16.50 -23.69 -22.76
N ARG A 114 -16.61 -22.60 -21.98
CA ARG A 114 -17.81 -22.32 -21.20
C ARG A 114 -19.01 -22.09 -22.11
N GLN A 115 -18.85 -21.32 -23.17
CA GLN A 115 -19.91 -21.02 -24.13
C GLN A 115 -20.41 -22.31 -24.78
N GLU A 116 -19.52 -23.17 -25.26
CA GLU A 116 -19.86 -24.47 -25.85
C GLU A 116 -20.63 -25.36 -24.87
N ARG A 117 -20.20 -25.43 -23.61
CA ARG A 117 -20.90 -26.20 -22.57
C ARG A 117 -22.30 -25.67 -22.28
N VAL A 118 -22.45 -24.33 -22.23
CA VAL A 118 -23.76 -23.70 -22.02
C VAL A 118 -24.66 -23.96 -23.23
N GLU A 119 -24.15 -23.84 -24.45
CA GLU A 119 -24.91 -24.11 -25.67
C GLU A 119 -25.35 -25.57 -25.77
N ALA A 120 -24.47 -26.51 -25.42
CA ALA A 120 -24.80 -27.93 -25.36
C ALA A 120 -25.93 -28.20 -24.35
N ARG A 121 -25.87 -27.56 -23.16
CA ARG A 121 -26.92 -27.67 -22.15
C ARG A 121 -28.24 -27.07 -22.62
N VAL A 122 -28.21 -25.88 -23.21
CA VAL A 122 -29.40 -25.22 -23.75
C VAL A 122 -30.03 -26.05 -24.87
N ARG A 123 -29.22 -26.68 -25.73
CA ARG A 123 -29.71 -27.57 -26.79
C ARG A 123 -30.38 -28.80 -26.20
N ALA A 124 -29.75 -29.46 -25.23
CA ALA A 124 -30.34 -30.61 -24.53
C ALA A 124 -31.67 -30.24 -23.85
N GLU A 125 -31.72 -29.09 -23.17
CA GLU A 125 -32.92 -28.59 -22.50
C GLU A 125 -34.02 -28.24 -23.49
N LYS A 126 -33.70 -27.68 -24.67
CA LYS A 126 -34.68 -27.41 -25.73
C LYS A 126 -35.31 -28.69 -26.27
N GLU A 127 -34.52 -29.77 -26.38
CA GLU A 127 -35.04 -31.08 -26.79
C GLU A 127 -35.90 -31.71 -25.69
N GLN A 128 -35.48 -31.63 -24.42
CA GLN A 128 -36.28 -32.07 -23.27
C GLN A 128 -37.55 -31.23 -23.08
N GLY A 129 -37.52 -29.94 -23.39
CA GLY A 129 -38.68 -29.06 -23.28
C GLY A 129 -39.85 -29.48 -24.17
N LYS A 130 -39.58 -30.23 -25.26
CA LYS A 130 -40.63 -30.80 -26.12
C LYS A 130 -41.42 -31.91 -25.42
N THR A 131 -40.85 -32.56 -24.40
CA THR A 131 -41.53 -33.61 -23.63
C THR A 131 -42.25 -33.08 -22.39
N PHE A 132 -42.18 -31.77 -22.13
CA PHE A 132 -42.86 -31.17 -20.98
C PHE A 132 -44.39 -31.18 -21.13
N ILE A 133 -45.06 -31.28 -19.99
CA ILE A 133 -46.51 -31.27 -19.92
C ILE A 133 -47.00 -29.81 -20.02
N THR A 134 -47.75 -29.50 -21.08
CA THR A 134 -48.38 -28.21 -21.34
C THR A 134 -49.89 -28.34 -21.17
N ARG A 135 -50.62 -27.22 -21.05
CA ARG A 135 -52.08 -27.22 -20.83
C ARG A 135 -52.86 -28.10 -21.81
N ASP A 136 -52.36 -28.20 -23.04
CA ASP A 136 -53.01 -28.94 -24.13
C ASP A 136 -52.76 -30.45 -24.07
N ASN A 137 -51.70 -30.91 -23.39
CA ASN A 137 -51.33 -32.34 -23.32
C ASN A 137 -51.54 -32.98 -21.93
N ILE A 138 -52.09 -32.24 -20.96
CA ILE A 138 -52.29 -32.69 -19.56
C ILE A 138 -53.10 -33.98 -19.49
N ASP A 139 -54.27 -34.03 -20.12
CA ASP A 139 -55.17 -35.19 -19.99
C ASP A 139 -54.51 -36.47 -20.53
N GLN A 140 -53.81 -36.38 -21.66
CA GLN A 140 -53.07 -37.50 -22.25
C GLN A 140 -51.90 -37.95 -21.37
N ALA A 141 -51.23 -37.02 -20.68
CA ALA A 141 -50.13 -37.35 -19.78
C ALA A 141 -50.62 -38.08 -18.53
N ILE A 142 -51.78 -37.69 -17.98
CA ILE A 142 -52.40 -38.36 -16.82
C ILE A 142 -52.76 -39.80 -17.16
N GLU A 143 -53.44 -40.03 -18.28
CA GLU A 143 -53.82 -41.38 -18.72
C GLU A 143 -52.58 -42.28 -18.90
N ARG A 144 -51.52 -41.78 -19.56
CA ARG A 144 -50.27 -42.54 -19.72
C ARG A 144 -49.62 -42.90 -18.39
N ALA A 145 -49.61 -41.98 -17.43
CA ALA A 145 -49.03 -42.22 -16.11
C ALA A 145 -49.82 -43.26 -15.29
N LEU A 146 -51.14 -43.34 -15.47
CA LEU A 146 -51.98 -44.36 -14.84
C LEU A 146 -51.81 -45.73 -15.48
N VAL A 147 -51.67 -45.78 -16.81
CA VAL A 147 -51.49 -47.04 -17.57
C VAL A 147 -50.10 -47.65 -17.35
N GLN A 148 -49.05 -46.82 -17.26
CA GLN A 148 -47.67 -47.28 -17.15
C GLN A 148 -46.99 -46.74 -15.88
N PRO A 149 -47.20 -47.37 -14.71
CA PRO A 149 -46.48 -47.00 -13.49
C PRO A 149 -44.99 -47.34 -13.62
N THR A 150 -44.12 -46.37 -13.34
CA THR A 150 -42.66 -46.56 -13.39
C THR A 150 -42.11 -46.73 -11.97
N SER A 151 -41.39 -47.84 -11.71
CA SER A 151 -40.70 -48.08 -10.44
C SER A 151 -39.29 -47.49 -10.45
N TYR A 152 -38.95 -46.71 -9.42
CA TYR A 152 -37.59 -46.22 -9.17
C TYR A 152 -36.86 -47.04 -8.11
N ASN A 153 -37.43 -48.16 -7.66
CA ASN A 153 -36.80 -49.02 -6.67
C ASN A 153 -35.65 -49.79 -7.30
N PHE A 154 -34.45 -49.56 -6.79
CA PHE A 154 -33.26 -50.35 -7.12
C PHE A 154 -32.48 -50.66 -5.85
N ALA A 155 -31.84 -51.83 -5.83
CA ALA A 155 -30.88 -52.21 -4.80
C ALA A 155 -29.46 -52.13 -5.36
N ILE A 156 -28.48 -51.88 -4.51
CA ILE A 156 -27.06 -51.91 -4.87
C ILE A 156 -26.39 -52.98 -4.01
N ASP A 157 -25.65 -53.90 -4.64
CA ASP A 157 -24.89 -54.93 -3.93
C ASP A 157 -23.57 -54.36 -3.35
N SER A 158 -22.88 -55.15 -2.53
CA SER A 158 -21.57 -54.77 -1.97
C SER A 158 -20.47 -54.61 -3.02
N ASN A 159 -20.70 -55.06 -4.27
CA ASN A 159 -19.77 -54.94 -5.40
C ASN A 159 -20.09 -53.71 -6.28
N GLY A 160 -21.15 -52.95 -5.96
CA GLY A 160 -21.60 -51.78 -6.72
C GLY A 160 -22.49 -52.08 -7.92
N ASN A 161 -22.97 -53.32 -8.10
CA ASN A 161 -23.94 -53.68 -9.14
C ASN A 161 -25.34 -53.20 -8.75
N LEU A 162 -26.04 -52.62 -9.72
CA LEU A 162 -27.39 -52.11 -9.54
C LEU A 162 -28.41 -53.16 -10.00
N HIS A 163 -29.33 -53.53 -9.11
CA HIS A 163 -30.40 -54.47 -9.36
C HIS A 163 -31.74 -53.74 -9.34
N ARG A 164 -32.43 -53.67 -10.48
CA ARG A 164 -33.79 -53.12 -10.58
C ARG A 164 -34.80 -54.25 -10.54
N GLN A 165 -35.98 -53.97 -9.98
CA GLN A 165 -37.08 -54.94 -9.87
C GLN A 165 -37.54 -55.48 -11.25
N ASP A 166 -37.36 -54.72 -12.33
CA ASP A 166 -37.74 -55.11 -13.69
C ASP A 166 -36.77 -56.13 -14.32
N ASP A 167 -35.52 -56.20 -13.84
CA ASP A 167 -34.48 -57.12 -14.36
C ASP A 167 -34.69 -58.57 -13.87
N GLU A 168 -35.44 -58.74 -12.77
CA GLU A 168 -35.78 -60.05 -12.20
C GLU A 168 -36.79 -60.81 -13.06
N VAL A 169 -37.65 -60.11 -13.81
CA VAL A 169 -38.67 -60.73 -14.68
C VAL A 169 -38.01 -61.41 -15.90
N GLN A 170 -36.97 -60.80 -16.47
CA GLN A 170 -36.25 -61.35 -17.64
C GLN A 170 -35.32 -62.52 -17.28
N SER A 171 -34.84 -62.57 -16.04
CA SER A 171 -33.94 -63.63 -15.57
C SER A 171 -34.68 -64.89 -15.07
N GLN A 172 -36.00 -64.81 -14.86
CA GLN A 172 -36.85 -65.98 -14.58
C GLN A 172 -37.38 -66.66 -15.86
N GLU A 173 -37.61 -65.92 -16.95
CA GLU A 173 -37.96 -66.51 -18.26
C GLU A 173 -36.82 -67.32 -18.88
N ALA A 174 -35.56 -66.94 -18.63
CA ALA A 174 -34.38 -67.66 -19.13
C ALA A 174 -34.06 -68.98 -18.36
N LYS A 175 -34.83 -69.32 -17.32
CA LYS A 175 -34.60 -70.50 -16.46
C LYS A 175 -35.69 -71.58 -16.54
N SER A 176 -36.70 -71.42 -17.39
CA SER A 176 -37.67 -72.47 -17.69
C SER A 176 -37.32 -73.17 -19.02
N PRO A 177 -37.19 -74.52 -19.03
CA PRO A 177 -36.95 -75.30 -20.25
C PRO A 177 -38.19 -75.38 -21.16
#